data_AF-A0A965J398-F1
#
_entry.id   AF-A0A965J398-F1
#
_cell.length_a   1.000
_cell.length_b   1.000
_cell.length_c   1.000
_cell.angle_alpha   90.00
_cell.angle_beta   90.00
_cell.angle_gamma   90.00
#
_symmetry.space_group_name_H-M   'P 1'
#
loop_
_entity.id
_entity.type
_entity.pdbx_description
1 polymer ?
#
loop_
_entity_poly.entity_id
_entity_poly.type
_entity_poly.pdbx_seq_one_letter_code
_entity_poly.pdbx_strand_id
1 'polypeptide(L)'
;VKRARLSQTAQDFLGAYDAESEVAHAPSLAWHTALIALARVEGTSLVNYLDEAAQRGLAQRCKGALSNRAPMKLTELFAEESR
;
A
#
# COMPACT_ATOMS: atom_id res chain seq x y z
N VAL A 1 5.09 -16.08 4.14
CA VAL A 1 4.66 -15.95 5.57
C VAL A 1 4.56 -14.49 6.04
N LYS A 2 5.64 -13.68 6.05
CA LYS A 2 5.56 -12.27 6.52
C LYS A 2 4.66 -11.36 5.65
N ARG A 3 4.72 -11.46 4.31
CA ARG A 3 3.92 -10.63 3.38
C ARG A 3 2.41 -10.93 3.46
N ALA A 4 2.03 -12.20 3.41
CA ALA A 4 0.64 -12.63 3.62
C ALA A 4 0.04 -12.13 4.95
N ARG A 5 0.83 -12.14 6.04
CA ARG A 5 0.40 -11.57 7.32
C ARG A 5 0.15 -10.06 7.25
N LEU A 6 0.99 -9.30 6.56
CA LEU A 6 0.79 -7.85 6.40
C LEU A 6 -0.45 -7.53 5.56
N SER A 7 -0.68 -8.28 4.48
CA SER A 7 -1.89 -8.13 3.67
C SER A 7 -3.15 -8.43 4.50
N GLN A 8 -3.13 -9.52 5.28
CA GLN A 8 -4.22 -9.86 6.18
C GLN A 8 -4.44 -8.78 7.25
N THR A 9 -3.38 -8.30 7.90
CA THR A 9 -3.49 -7.22 8.90
C THR A 9 -4.10 -5.94 8.31
N ALA A 10 -3.75 -5.58 7.07
CA ALA A 10 -4.36 -4.43 6.40
C ALA A 10 -5.85 -4.65 6.14
N GLN A 11 -6.26 -5.86 5.74
CA GLN A 11 -7.66 -6.22 5.54
C GLN A 11 -8.43 -6.22 6.87
N ASP A 12 -7.88 -6.80 7.91
CA ASP A 12 -8.48 -6.85 9.25
C ASP A 12 -8.65 -5.43 9.81
N PHE A 13 -7.65 -4.56 9.64
CA PHE A 13 -7.75 -3.15 10.03
C PHE A 13 -8.88 -2.43 9.30
N LEU A 14 -9.01 -2.62 7.98
CA LEU A 14 -10.08 -1.98 7.21
C LEU A 14 -11.46 -2.50 7.62
N GLY A 15 -11.58 -3.81 7.80
CA GLY A 15 -12.83 -4.41 8.29
C GLY A 15 -13.23 -3.87 9.67
N ALA A 16 -12.27 -3.72 10.58
CA ALA A 16 -12.52 -3.12 11.89
C ALA A 16 -12.83 -1.63 11.80
N TYR A 17 -12.11 -0.88 10.96
CA TYR A 17 -12.37 0.55 10.75
C TYR A 17 -13.79 0.78 10.21
N ASP A 18 -14.21 0.02 9.19
CA ASP A 18 -15.53 0.14 8.60
C ASP A 18 -16.66 -0.32 9.55
N ALA A 19 -16.38 -1.25 10.47
CA ALA A 19 -17.36 -1.73 11.45
C ALA A 19 -17.58 -0.73 12.61
N GLU A 20 -16.55 -0.01 13.02
CA GLU A 20 -16.57 0.86 14.20
C GLU A 20 -16.68 2.36 13.86
N SER A 21 -16.42 2.75 12.61
CA SER A 21 -16.43 4.14 12.16
C SER A 21 -17.70 4.47 11.37
N GLU A 22 -18.39 5.55 11.75
CA GLU A 22 -19.43 6.16 10.92
C GLU A 22 -18.85 6.95 9.72
N VAL A 23 -17.54 7.17 9.71
CA VAL A 23 -16.82 7.90 8.66
C VAL A 23 -16.17 6.90 7.71
N ALA A 24 -16.60 6.92 6.46
CA ALA A 24 -15.96 6.17 5.39
C ALA A 24 -14.55 6.71 5.12
N HIS A 25 -13.61 5.80 4.89
CA HIS A 25 -12.27 6.21 4.47
C HIS A 25 -12.32 6.89 3.08
N ALA A 26 -11.44 7.87 2.86
CA ALA A 26 -11.39 8.57 1.58
C ALA A 26 -11.12 7.60 0.41
N PRO A 27 -11.79 7.75 -0.76
CA PRO A 27 -11.52 6.91 -1.92
C PRO A 27 -10.05 6.93 -2.37
N SER A 28 -9.36 8.04 -2.12
CA SER A 28 -7.95 8.26 -2.45
C SER A 28 -6.96 7.66 -1.43
N LEU A 29 -7.42 6.99 -0.37
CA LEU A 29 -6.54 6.46 0.69
C LEU A 29 -5.41 5.58 0.14
N ALA A 30 -5.72 4.71 -0.83
CA ALA A 30 -4.71 3.86 -1.48
C ALA A 30 -3.61 4.67 -2.20
N TRP A 31 -3.95 5.79 -2.83
CA TRP A 31 -2.98 6.69 -3.45
C TRP A 31 -2.13 7.41 -2.42
N HIS A 32 -2.73 7.89 -1.32
CA HIS A 32 -1.96 8.49 -0.23
C HIS A 32 -0.95 7.50 0.36
N THR A 33 -1.38 6.25 0.61
CA THR A 33 -0.50 5.18 1.08
C THR A 33 0.62 4.88 0.08
N ALA A 34 0.29 4.77 -1.21
CA ALA A 34 1.28 4.53 -2.27
C ALA A 34 2.29 5.67 -2.39
N LEU A 35 1.84 6.93 -2.29
CA LEU A 35 2.71 8.11 -2.36
C LEU A 35 3.68 8.16 -1.18
N ILE A 36 3.19 7.92 0.04
CA ILE A 36 4.03 7.86 1.25
C ILE A 36 5.05 6.74 1.11
N ALA A 37 4.62 5.53 0.74
CA ALA A 37 5.53 4.40 0.55
C ALA A 37 6.61 4.68 -0.51
N LEU A 38 6.24 5.31 -1.64
CA LEU A 38 7.17 5.72 -2.68
C LEU A 38 8.18 6.74 -2.15
N ALA A 39 7.74 7.75 -1.39
CA ALA A 39 8.62 8.73 -0.77
C ALA A 39 9.61 8.10 0.23
N ARG A 40 9.28 6.96 0.84
CA ARG A 40 10.19 6.22 1.74
C ARG A 40 11.27 5.43 1.02
N VAL A 41 11.04 5.04 -0.25
CA VAL A 41 12.01 4.28 -1.06
C VAL A 41 12.80 5.15 -2.04
N GLU A 42 12.22 6.25 -2.52
CA GLU A 42 12.87 7.17 -3.48
C GLU A 42 13.23 8.53 -2.89
N GLY A 43 12.62 8.91 -1.76
CA GLY A 43 12.78 10.24 -1.17
C GLY A 43 13.90 10.32 -0.12
N THR A 44 14.01 11.49 0.50
CA THR A 44 15.05 11.85 1.48
C THR A 44 14.99 11.07 2.80
N SER A 45 13.90 10.37 3.08
CA SER A 45 13.73 9.59 4.31
C SER A 45 13.75 8.09 4.00
N LEU A 46 14.92 7.65 3.53
CA LEU A 46 15.17 6.28 3.09
C LEU A 46 14.98 5.29 4.24
N VAL A 47 14.22 4.26 3.94
CA VAL A 47 14.05 3.09 4.78
C VAL A 47 15.11 2.05 4.38
N ASN A 48 16.11 1.83 5.22
CA ASN A 48 17.25 0.96 4.91
C ASN A 48 17.06 -0.52 5.31
N TYR A 49 15.86 -0.94 5.73
CA TYR A 49 15.58 -2.34 6.07
C TYR A 49 15.19 -3.21 4.87
N LEU A 50 15.00 -2.61 3.69
CA LEU A 50 14.73 -3.32 2.44
C LEU A 50 15.99 -3.39 1.59
N ASP A 51 16.27 -4.57 1.01
CA ASP A 51 17.27 -4.70 -0.04
C ASP A 51 16.83 -3.98 -1.33
N GLU A 52 17.77 -3.75 -2.25
CA GLU A 52 17.48 -3.02 -3.48
C GLU A 52 16.38 -3.66 -4.35
N ALA A 53 16.27 -5.00 -4.35
CA ALA A 53 15.26 -5.70 -5.14
C ALA A 53 13.87 -5.43 -4.55
N ALA A 54 13.74 -5.45 -3.23
CA ALA A 54 12.52 -5.13 -2.52
C ALA A 54 12.15 -3.64 -2.66
N GLN A 55 13.13 -2.74 -2.64
CA GLN A 55 12.92 -1.31 -2.90
C GLN A 55 12.39 -1.07 -4.32
N ARG A 56 13.03 -1.67 -5.34
CA ARG A 56 12.57 -1.59 -6.74
C ARG A 56 11.15 -2.13 -6.92
N GLY A 57 10.85 -3.28 -6.33
CA GLY A 57 9.50 -3.86 -6.38
C GLY A 57 8.44 -2.97 -5.73
N LEU A 58 8.75 -2.39 -4.57
CA LEU A 58 7.85 -1.45 -3.89
C LEU A 58 7.64 -0.18 -4.71
N ALA A 59 8.71 0.40 -5.27
CA ALA A 59 8.63 1.58 -6.12
C ALA A 59 7.79 1.34 -7.38
N GLN A 60 7.99 0.20 -8.06
CA GLN A 60 7.19 -0.17 -9.23
C GLN A 60 5.70 -0.32 -8.89
N ARG A 61 5.38 -1.00 -7.79
CA ARG A 61 3.99 -1.15 -7.34
C ARG A 61 3.34 0.18 -7.01
N CYS A 62 4.02 1.05 -6.26
CA CYS A 62 3.50 2.38 -5.93
C CYS A 62 3.31 3.24 -7.18
N LYS A 63 4.24 3.21 -8.13
CA LYS A 63 4.12 3.92 -9.41
C LYS A 63 2.94 3.39 -10.24
N GLY A 64 2.74 2.08 -10.29
CA GLY A 64 1.59 1.45 -10.94
C GLY A 64 0.27 1.91 -10.32
N ALA A 65 0.17 1.88 -8.99
CA ALA A 65 -0.98 2.37 -8.24
C ALA A 65 -1.31 3.85 -8.56
N LEU A 66 -0.29 4.71 -8.62
CA LEU A 66 -0.42 6.14 -8.89
C LEU A 66 -0.65 6.49 -10.37
N SER A 67 -0.38 5.57 -11.30
CA SER A 67 -0.57 5.80 -12.74
C SER A 67 -2.03 5.62 -13.19
N ASN A 68 -2.88 5.03 -12.34
CA ASN A 68 -4.29 4.84 -12.64
C ASN A 68 -5.06 6.17 -12.59
N ARG A 69 -6.04 6.35 -13.48
CA ARG A 69 -6.90 7.56 -13.50
C ARG A 69 -7.99 7.56 -12.43
N ALA A 70 -8.33 6.39 -11.88
CA ALA A 70 -9.32 6.23 -10.83
C ALA A 70 -8.67 5.68 -9.55
N PRO A 71 -9.17 6.06 -8.36
CA PRO A 71 -8.63 5.54 -7.11
C PRO A 71 -8.75 4.03 -7.06
N MET A 72 -7.63 3.35 -6.80
CA MET A 72 -7.61 1.90 -6.62
C MET A 72 -8.25 1.54 -5.28
N LYS A 73 -8.80 0.32 -5.17
CA LYS A 73 -9.24 -0.16 -3.85
C LYS A 73 -8.02 -0.37 -2.97
N LEU A 74 -8.12 -0.03 -1.70
CA LEU A 74 -7.00 -0.17 -0.78
C LEU A 74 -6.55 -1.64 -0.64
N THR A 75 -7.48 -2.60 -0.75
CA THR A 75 -7.17 -4.03 -0.77
C THR A 75 -6.28 -4.45 -1.95
N GLU A 76 -6.43 -3.81 -3.11
CA GLU A 76 -5.62 -4.09 -4.30
C GLU A 76 -4.15 -3.67 -4.09
N LEU A 77 -3.90 -2.65 -3.25
CA LEU A 77 -2.54 -2.21 -2.93
C LEU A 77 -1.75 -3.31 -2.21
N PHE A 78 -2.44 -4.12 -1.41
CA PHE A 78 -1.87 -5.22 -0.63
C PHE A 78 -2.06 -6.61 -1.27
N ALA A 79 -2.66 -6.68 -2.46
CA ALA A 79 -2.84 -7.95 -3.17
C ALA A 79 -1.49 -8.54 -3.58
N GLU A 80 -1.27 -9.83 -3.35
CA GLU A 80 -0.08 -10.52 -3.85
C GLU A 80 -0.10 -10.53 -5.38
N GLU A 81 1.03 -10.20 -6.02
CA GLU A 81 1.22 -10.45 -7.45
C GLU A 81 1.28 -11.96 -7.66
N SER A 82 0.32 -12.51 -8.42
CA SER A 82 0.42 -13.85 -8.97
C SER A 82 1.68 -13.91 -9.83
N ARG A 83 2.72 -14.60 -9.33
CA ARG A 83 3.93 -14.88 -10.10
C ARG A 83 3.67 -15.94 -11.16
#